data_AF-A0A660PAW8-F1
#
_entry.id   AF-A0A660PAW8-F1
#
_cell.length_a   1.000
_cell.length_b   1.000
_cell.length_c   1.000
_cell.angle_alpha   90.00
_cell.angle_beta   90.00
_cell.angle_gamma   90.00
#
_symmetry.space_group_name_H-M   'P 1'
#
loop_
_entity.id
_entity.type
_entity.pdbx_description
1 polymer ?
#
loop_
_entity_poly.entity_id
_entity_poly.type
_entity_poly.pdbx_seq_one_letter_code
_entity_poly.pdbx_strand_id
1 'polypeptide(L)'
;MVLLLLFISALISGSEVAFFSFSPQDIDFLKKGKSKKKDIILKLIEKTDQLLATILITNTFVNIGIVILSSYLTNQIFDFSQSKAFGFLFQLVVITFFLLLFGEIMP
;
A
#
# COMPACT_ATOMS: atom_id res chain seq x y z
N MET A 1 -1.91 9.37 13.52
CA MET A 1 -2.56 8.12 13.05
C MET A 1 -2.51 7.98 11.54
N VAL A 2 -3.01 8.92 10.74
CA VAL A 2 -3.01 8.83 9.26
C VAL A 2 -1.60 8.69 8.66
N LEU A 3 -0.61 9.44 9.17
CA LEU A 3 0.81 9.31 8.76
C LEU A 3 1.37 7.90 8.97
N LEU A 4 0.96 7.20 10.03
CA LEU A 4 1.43 5.85 10.31
C LEU A 4 0.79 4.84 9.35
N LEU A 5 -0.48 5.05 8.97
CA LEU A 5 -1.16 4.25 7.96
C LEU A 5 -0.57 4.46 6.56
N LEU A 6 -0.24 5.71 6.20
CA LEU A 6 0.45 6.01 4.94
C LEU A 6 1.82 5.33 4.87
N PHE A 7 2.59 5.35 5.95
CA PHE A 7 3.89 4.67 6.00
C PHE A 7 3.76 3.15 5.84
N ILE A 8 2.74 2.54 6.46
CA ILE A 8 2.45 1.11 6.29
C ILE A 8 2.05 0.81 4.83
N SER A 9 1.22 1.66 4.22
CA SER A 9 0.83 1.54 2.80
C SER A 9 2.04 1.56 1.87
N ALA A 10 2.93 2.54 2.06
CA ALA A 10 4.17 2.69 1.30
C ALA A 10 5.07 1.45 1.43
N LEU A 11 5.28 0.93 2.65
CA LEU A 11 6.09 -0.27 2.88
C LEU A 11 5.52 -1.52 2.18
N ILE A 12 4.19 -1.67 2.16
CA ILE A 12 3.51 -2.78 1.50
C ILE A 12 3.66 -2.66 -0.02
N SER A 13 3.45 -1.46 -0.58
CA SER A 13 3.59 -1.17 -2.01
C SER A 13 5.04 -1.35 -2.48
N GLY A 14 6.03 -0.86 -1.72
CA GLY A 14 7.44 -1.08 -1.99
C GLY A 14 7.85 -2.56 -1.92
N SER A 15 7.22 -3.34 -1.04
CA SER A 15 7.42 -4.79 -0.99
C SER A 15 6.85 -5.50 -2.23
N GLU A 16 5.71 -5.05 -2.75
CA GLU A 16 5.13 -5.54 -4.01
C GLU A 16 6.12 -5.39 -5.16
N VAL A 17 6.62 -4.17 -5.38
CA VAL A 17 7.55 -3.85 -6.47
C VAL A 17 8.84 -4.67 -6.33
N ALA A 18 9.38 -4.79 -5.12
CA ALA A 18 10.62 -5.54 -4.89
C ALA A 18 10.46 -7.04 -5.19
N PHE A 19 9.38 -7.68 -4.71
CA PHE A 19 9.14 -9.11 -4.96
C PHE A 19 8.75 -9.40 -6.42
N PHE A 20 8.04 -8.49 -7.10
CA PHE A 20 7.62 -8.67 -8.50
C PHE A 20 8.64 -8.20 -9.53
N SER A 21 9.68 -7.47 -9.13
CA SER A 21 10.80 -7.12 -10.02
C SER A 21 11.73 -8.29 -10.36
N PHE A 22 11.64 -9.42 -9.63
CA PHE A 22 12.49 -10.59 -9.89
C PHE A 22 12.11 -11.28 -11.20
N SER A 23 13.06 -11.40 -12.12
CA SER A 23 12.89 -12.18 -13.34
C SER A 23 13.08 -13.68 -13.09
N PRO A 24 12.59 -14.57 -13.98
CA PRO A 24 12.86 -16.00 -13.90
C PRO A 24 14.36 -16.35 -13.84
N GLN A 25 15.20 -15.52 -14.49
CA GLN A 25 16.65 -15.69 -14.51
C GLN A 25 17.27 -15.38 -13.15
N ASP A 26 16.74 -14.37 -12.43
CA ASP A 26 17.18 -14.02 -11.08
C ASP A 26 16.85 -15.14 -10.09
N ILE A 27 15.67 -15.75 -10.23
CA ILE A 27 15.23 -16.88 -9.41
C ILE A 27 16.16 -18.09 -9.62
N ASP A 28 16.53 -18.39 -10.86
CA ASP A 28 17.45 -19.48 -11.16
C ASP A 28 18.89 -19.21 -10.67
N PHE A 29 19.31 -17.95 -10.65
CA PHE A 29 20.58 -17.55 -10.03
C PHE A 29 20.55 -17.70 -8.49
N LEU A 30 19.42 -17.39 -7.85
CA LEU A 30 19.22 -17.58 -6.41
C LEU A 30 19.29 -19.07 -6.02
N LYS A 31 18.76 -19.98 -6.85
CA LYS A 31 18.82 -21.45 -6.64
C LYS A 31 20.24 -22.02 -6.69
N LYS A 32 21.17 -21.39 -7.41
CA LYS A 32 22.55 -21.89 -7.62
C LYS A 32 23.49 -21.66 -6.44
N GLY A 33 23.10 -20.91 -5.40
CA GLY A 33 23.96 -20.62 -4.24
C GLY A 33 23.39 -21.11 -2.92
N LYS A 34 24.25 -21.68 -2.05
CA LYS A 34 23.86 -22.12 -0.71
C LYS A 34 23.97 -20.98 0.30
N SER A 35 22.85 -20.34 0.61
CA SER A 35 22.76 -19.36 1.71
C SER A 35 21.38 -19.41 2.33
N LYS A 36 21.32 -19.45 3.67
CA LYS A 36 20.05 -19.47 4.44
C LYS A 36 19.10 -18.34 4.04
N LYS A 37 19.63 -17.17 3.64
CA LYS A 37 18.83 -16.03 3.18
C LYS A 37 18.19 -16.29 1.81
N LYS A 38 18.91 -16.97 0.90
CA LYS A 38 18.42 -17.33 -0.44
C LYS A 38 17.28 -18.35 -0.35
N ASP A 39 17.39 -19.32 0.55
CA ASP A 39 16.34 -20.32 0.78
C ASP A 39 15.03 -19.67 1.28
N ILE A 40 15.14 -18.67 2.16
CA ILE A 40 13.97 -17.91 2.64
C ILE A 40 13.30 -17.16 1.47
N ILE A 41 14.09 -16.44 0.67
CA ILE A 41 13.59 -15.69 -0.49
C ILE A 41 12.93 -16.63 -1.51
N LEU A 42 13.55 -17.77 -1.82
CA LEU A 42 12.99 -18.77 -2.74
C LEU A 42 11.67 -19.33 -2.23
N LYS A 43 11.54 -19.58 -0.93
CA LYS A 43 10.31 -20.08 -0.31
C LYS A 43 9.17 -19.05 -0.31
N LEU A 44 9.50 -17.77 -0.24
CA LEU A 44 8.56 -16.65 -0.40
C LEU A 44 8.11 -16.53 -1.87
N ILE A 45 9.04 -16.63 -2.82
CA ILE A 45 8.77 -16.55 -4.26
C ILE A 45 8.00 -17.79 -4.77
N GLU A 46 8.21 -18.98 -4.20
CA GLU A 46 7.42 -20.18 -4.52
C GLU A 46 5.91 -20.00 -4.25
N LYS A 47 5.56 -19.05 -3.38
CA LYS A 47 4.18 -18.70 -3.03
C LYS A 47 3.84 -17.25 -3.39
N THR A 48 4.41 -16.75 -4.49
CA THR A 48 4.21 -15.37 -4.95
C THR A 48 2.73 -15.01 -5.10
N ASP A 49 1.87 -15.94 -5.54
CA ASP A 49 0.43 -15.68 -5.67
C ASP A 49 -0.26 -15.41 -4.32
N GLN A 50 0.11 -16.15 -3.27
CA GLN A 50 -0.43 -15.94 -1.92
C GLN A 50 0.14 -14.66 -1.29
N LEU A 51 1.41 -14.37 -1.56
CA LEU A 51 2.07 -13.13 -1.12
C LEU A 51 1.39 -11.91 -1.75
N LEU A 52 1.18 -11.93 -3.07
CA LEU A 52 0.50 -10.87 -3.82
C LEU A 52 -0.92 -10.67 -3.33
N ALA A 53 -1.70 -11.74 -3.18
CA ALA A 53 -3.04 -11.64 -2.65
C ALA A 53 -3.05 -10.97 -1.26
N THR A 54 -2.11 -11.33 -0.40
CA THR A 54 -1.99 -10.74 0.95
C THR A 54 -1.60 -9.26 0.88
N ILE A 55 -0.65 -8.90 0.01
CA ILE A 55 -0.20 -7.52 -0.23
C ILE A 55 -1.37 -6.67 -0.74
N LEU A 56 -2.09 -7.12 -1.78
CA LEU A 56 -3.24 -6.42 -2.36
C LEU A 56 -4.37 -6.21 -1.33
N ILE A 57 -4.69 -7.26 -0.57
CA ILE A 57 -5.72 -7.20 0.48
C ILE A 57 -5.31 -6.19 1.55
N THR A 58 -4.05 -6.23 1.99
CA THR A 58 -3.57 -5.33 3.04
C THR A 58 -3.51 -3.88 2.55
N ASN A 59 -3.08 -3.64 1.30
CA ASN A 59 -3.07 -2.32 0.69
C ASN A 59 -4.49 -1.74 0.61
N THR A 60 -5.44 -2.54 0.10
CA THR A 60 -6.85 -2.16 0.03
C THR A 60 -7.44 -1.87 1.43
N PHE A 61 -7.10 -2.68 2.42
CA PHE A 61 -7.56 -2.51 3.80
C PHE A 61 -7.04 -1.19 4.41
N VAL A 62 -5.75 -0.90 4.24
CA VAL A 62 -5.13 0.34 4.73
C VAL A 62 -5.74 1.56 4.04
N ASN A 63 -5.93 1.49 2.72
CA ASN A 63 -6.56 2.55 1.93
C ASN A 63 -7.98 2.88 2.40
N ILE A 64 -8.81 1.86 2.64
CA ILE A 64 -10.16 2.05 3.21
C ILE A 64 -10.07 2.69 4.59
N GLY A 65 -9.13 2.25 5.44
CA GLY A 65 -8.89 2.82 6.76
C GLY A 65 -8.53 4.32 6.70
N ILE A 66 -7.66 4.71 5.78
CA ILE A 66 -7.26 6.11 5.56
C ILE A 66 -8.47 6.94 5.14
N VAL A 67 -9.29 6.45 4.20
CA VAL A 67 -10.49 7.16 3.74
C VAL A 67 -11.48 7.38 4.89
N ILE A 68 -11.76 6.35 5.70
CA ILE A 68 -12.69 6.44 6.83
C ILE A 68 -12.15 7.42 7.89
N LEU A 69 -10.90 7.26 8.32
CA LEU A 69 -10.29 8.10 9.35
C LEU A 69 -10.15 9.55 8.90
N SER A 70 -9.72 9.78 7.66
CA SER A 70 -9.58 11.13 7.12
C SER A 70 -10.94 11.80 6.96
N SER A 71 -11.98 11.04 6.59
CA SER A 71 -13.36 11.54 6.56
C SER A 71 -13.88 11.93 7.93
N TYR A 72 -13.65 11.08 8.93
CA TYR A 72 -14.02 11.38 10.31
C TYR A 72 -13.32 12.64 10.85
N LEU A 73 -12.00 12.74 10.62
CA LEU A 73 -11.21 13.91 11.04
C LEU A 73 -11.62 15.19 10.32
N THR A 74 -11.88 15.12 9.01
CA THR A 74 -12.27 16.29 8.22
C THR A 74 -13.61 16.86 8.70
N ASN A 75 -14.58 16.00 9.02
CA ASN A 75 -15.88 16.43 9.57
C ASN A 75 -15.78 17.04 10.98
N GLN A 76 -14.72 16.75 11.75
CA GLN A 76 -14.47 17.40 13.04
C GLN A 76 -13.75 18.74 12.92
N ILE A 77 -12.82 18.86 11.96
CA ILE A 77 -11.92 20.03 11.84
C ILE A 77 -12.52 21.12 10.94
N PHE A 78 -13.27 20.73 9.90
CA PHE A 78 -13.87 21.65 8.95
C PHE A 78 -15.39 21.62 9.02
N ASP A 79 -15.99 22.76 9.29
CA ASP A 79 -17.44 22.92 9.28
C ASP A 79 -17.93 23.21 7.86
N PHE A 80 -18.19 22.14 7.10
CA PHE A 80 -18.80 22.21 5.76
C PHE A 80 -20.33 22.33 5.80
N SER A 81 -20.94 22.75 6.92
CA SER A 81 -22.39 22.87 7.09
C SER A 81 -23.09 23.69 5.99
N GLN A 82 -22.43 24.73 5.47
CA GLN A 82 -22.98 25.60 4.42
C GLN A 82 -22.96 24.97 3.01
N SER A 83 -22.06 24.02 2.75
CA SER A 83 -21.98 23.33 1.45
C SER A 83 -21.37 21.94 1.60
N LYS A 84 -22.21 21.00 2.05
CA LYS A 84 -21.82 19.59 2.27
C LYS A 84 -21.28 18.94 0.98
N ALA A 85 -21.84 19.29 -0.18
CA ALA A 85 -21.42 18.76 -1.47
C ALA A 85 -19.99 19.21 -1.84
N PHE A 86 -19.64 20.48 -1.58
CA PHE A 86 -18.30 20.99 -1.82
C PHE A 86 -17.27 20.38 -0.86
N GLY A 87 -17.63 20.27 0.42
CA GLY A 87 -16.79 19.60 1.42
C GLY A 87 -16.49 18.15 1.05
N PHE A 88 -17.51 17.41 0.60
CA PHE A 88 -17.34 16.04 0.12
C PHE A 88 -16.41 15.95 -1.09
N LEU A 89 -16.59 16.80 -2.12
CA LEU A 89 -15.73 16.81 -3.31
C LEU A 89 -14.28 17.16 -2.98
N PHE A 90 -14.06 18.21 -2.18
CA PHE A 90 -12.73 18.61 -1.75
C PHE A 90 -12.03 17.48 -1.00
N GLN A 91 -12.74 16.87 -0.05
CA GLN A 91 -12.22 15.77 0.74
C GLN A 91 -11.90 14.55 -0.12
N LEU A 92 -12.76 14.20 -1.08
CA LEU A 92 -12.51 13.12 -2.05
C LEU A 92 -11.22 13.36 -2.83
N VAL A 93 -11.07 14.56 -3.40
CA VAL A 93 -9.90 14.91 -4.23
C VAL A 93 -8.63 14.90 -3.40
N VAL A 94 -8.64 15.55 -2.23
CA VAL A 94 -7.45 15.65 -1.37
C VAL A 94 -7.04 14.28 -0.85
N ILE A 95 -7.95 13.51 -0.25
CA ILE A 95 -7.61 12.18 0.29
C ILE A 95 -7.11 11.27 -0.84
N THR A 96 -7.81 11.25 -1.98
CA THR A 96 -7.40 10.40 -3.11
C THR A 96 -6.04 10.83 -3.65
N PHE A 97 -5.75 12.14 -3.73
CA PHE A 97 -4.43 12.62 -4.12
C PHE A 97 -3.34 12.13 -3.16
N PHE A 98 -3.54 12.26 -1.85
CA PHE A 98 -2.58 11.77 -0.85
C PHE A 98 -2.42 10.23 -0.90
N LEU A 99 -3.51 9.51 -1.14
CA LEU A 99 -3.51 8.05 -1.25
C LEU A 99 -2.78 7.58 -2.51
N LEU A 100 -3.04 8.20 -3.67
CA LEU A 100 -2.32 7.91 -4.91
C LEU A 100 -0.84 8.28 -4.78
N LEU A 101 -0.54 9.45 -4.20
CA LEU A 101 0.82 9.93 -4.06
C LEU A 101 1.67 9.02 -3.17
N PHE A 102 1.15 8.59 -2.01
CA PHE A 102 1.93 7.87 -0.98
C PHE A 102 1.62 6.37 -0.86
N GLY A 103 0.49 5.91 -1.39
CA GLY A 103 0.05 4.51 -1.30
C GLY A 103 0.21 3.71 -2.59
N GLU A 104 0.19 4.37 -3.76
CA GLU A 104 0.24 3.69 -5.06
C GLU A 104 1.39 4.14 -5.97
N ILE A 105 1.68 5.44 -6.09
CA ILE A 105 2.57 5.98 -7.15
C ILE A 105 4.00 6.23 -6.64
N MET A 106 4.19 6.79 -5.43
CA MET A 106 5.52 6.78 -4.80
C MET A 106 5.62 5.57 -3.86
N PRO A 107 6.63 4.70 -4.06
CA PRO A 107 6.95 3.66 -3.10
C PRO A 107 7.48 4.26 -1.78
#